data_AF-A0AAV3BJB0-F1
#
_entry.id   AF-A0AAV3BJB0-F1
#
_cell.length_a   1.000
_cell.length_b   1.000
_cell.length_c   1.000
_cell.angle_alpha   90.00
_cell.angle_beta   90.00
_cell.angle_gamma   90.00
#
_symmetry.space_group_name_H-M   'P 1'
#
loop_
_entity.id
_entity.type
_entity.pdbx_description
1 polymer ?
#
loop_
_entity_poly.entity_id
_entity_poly.type
_entity_poly.pdbx_seq_one_letter_code
_entity_poly.pdbx_strand_id
1 'polypeptide(L)'
;MLWFPLKFSLLALFSLSCSPLIATPQVLNVPNAGAISNEIRQTTIEPLNAPEETDIKLPQLNKPTPPEGGLATERITLHRVRFEGDVSLFQPGITADNKDLQALITPWLNRSLTFNDLQAMTFAVTRFYRKKGWVAAQAILPPQTIRDGIIVVRVIAGRLDKPQINNQSSLNSHFITTVIESNSCSKKNGIFGDKDCAASPVELSRLERTALILNEIPGVEASLALKPGTQSGMTRIYADVTPGKKMMAYLAADNQGNDYSGHNRLLTGGVLNNLTGWGDQLRADLILSSSADVFNGLLDYNFPINSYGTRAALNYSYLDYTLTGPFSVLDARGHSTTWGINLRHPWIRTSAARIDVNAGYYQARMRDALILLPEQKRNLNAGEFGISGTFTALPRGLSNFNLLGTAGDLALDDEYSQSINTLTHVSGNFSRFNYRVGHDQGIGSHVSFFNQFTGQMASKNLDSSQKLLLGGPLAVRAYGIGDGSVDKGTIFTTELRTRWQPDFPDWAGYGHQITVAAFFDQGWGAYYRQPIVGLSENNINISGFGSYITFARPADYFLNLTWAHRTGQAVTRHQDNDQLWLSAYKMF
;
A
#
# COMPACT_ATOMS: atom_id res chain seq x y z
N MET A 1 32.56 33.92 1.97
CA MET A 1 32.66 34.61 0.67
C MET A 1 33.31 33.64 -0.30
N LEU A 2 32.51 32.94 -1.11
CA LEU A 2 32.87 32.16 -2.31
C LEU A 2 31.57 31.55 -2.83
N TRP A 3 30.99 32.18 -3.83
CA TRP A 3 29.79 31.75 -4.55
C TRP A 3 30.24 31.01 -5.82
N PHE A 4 29.69 29.83 -6.07
CA PHE A 4 29.73 29.16 -7.37
C PHE A 4 28.29 29.06 -7.89
N PRO A 5 27.96 29.54 -9.10
CA PRO A 5 26.65 29.29 -9.70
C PRO A 5 26.73 28.06 -10.62
N LEU A 6 25.95 27.01 -10.32
CA LEU A 6 25.61 26.00 -11.32
C LEU A 6 24.41 26.51 -12.14
N LYS A 7 24.64 26.75 -13.43
CA LYS A 7 23.57 26.96 -14.41
C LYS A 7 23.01 25.61 -14.83
N PHE A 8 21.73 25.36 -14.53
CA PHE A 8 20.95 24.28 -15.15
C PHE A 8 20.39 24.80 -16.49
N SER A 9 20.81 24.19 -17.59
CA SER A 9 20.19 24.38 -18.90
C SER A 9 19.20 23.22 -19.13
N LEU A 10 17.90 23.51 -19.09
CA LEU A 10 16.86 22.62 -19.62
C LEU A 10 16.82 22.75 -21.14
N LEU A 11 17.13 21.69 -21.86
CA LEU A 11 16.71 21.48 -23.23
C LEU A 11 16.13 20.07 -23.34
N ALA A 12 14.80 19.97 -23.25
CA ALA A 12 14.06 18.77 -23.62
C ALA A 12 13.59 18.94 -25.07
N LEU A 13 14.32 18.31 -26.00
CA LEU A 13 13.91 18.16 -27.39
C LEU A 13 13.17 16.82 -27.52
N PHE A 14 11.84 16.87 -27.52
CA PHE A 14 11.01 15.75 -27.97
C PHE A 14 11.14 15.64 -29.50
N SER A 15 11.88 14.63 -29.96
CA SER A 15 11.83 14.21 -31.36
C SER A 15 10.80 13.10 -31.50
N LEU A 16 9.61 13.45 -31.99
CA LEU A 16 8.65 12.47 -32.52
C LEU A 16 9.14 12.03 -33.90
N SER A 17 9.84 10.90 -33.96
CA SER A 17 10.08 10.17 -35.21
C SER A 17 8.87 9.29 -35.51
N CYS A 18 8.00 9.77 -36.39
CA CYS A 18 6.90 8.99 -36.96
C CYS A 18 7.45 8.18 -38.15
N SER A 19 7.61 6.88 -37.96
CA SER A 19 7.90 5.94 -39.06
C SER A 19 6.60 5.27 -39.51
N PRO A 20 6.30 5.19 -40.82
CA PRO A 20 5.15 4.44 -41.29
C PRO A 20 5.48 2.93 -41.21
N LEU A 21 4.68 2.17 -40.47
CA LEU A 21 4.79 0.71 -40.38
C LEU A 21 3.81 0.04 -41.36
N ILE A 22 4.36 -0.82 -42.20
CA ILE A 22 3.62 -1.78 -43.01
C ILE A 22 3.08 -2.85 -42.05
N ALA A 23 1.76 -2.99 -41.94
CA ALA A 23 1.14 -4.00 -41.10
C ALA A 23 1.32 -5.40 -41.74
N THR A 24 2.09 -6.26 -41.09
CA THR A 24 2.17 -7.69 -41.42
C THR A 24 1.16 -8.48 -40.57
N PRO A 25 0.52 -9.54 -41.11
CA PRO A 25 -0.47 -10.30 -40.38
C PRO A 25 0.21 -11.12 -39.25
N GLN A 26 -0.07 -10.75 -38.00
CA GLN A 26 0.35 -11.54 -36.85
C GLN A 26 -0.51 -12.81 -36.72
N VAL A 27 0.13 -13.94 -36.41
CA VAL A 27 -0.53 -15.23 -36.12
C VAL A 27 -1.54 -15.04 -34.98
N LEU A 28 -2.79 -15.41 -35.23
CA LEU A 28 -3.87 -15.32 -34.24
C LEU A 28 -3.64 -16.37 -33.14
N ASN A 29 -2.97 -16.00 -32.05
CA ASN A 29 -2.82 -16.86 -30.88
C ASN A 29 -4.17 -17.04 -30.18
N VAL A 30 -4.64 -18.29 -30.10
CA VAL A 30 -5.85 -18.65 -29.35
C VAL A 30 -5.58 -18.44 -27.86
N PRO A 31 -6.35 -17.60 -27.16
CA PRO A 31 -6.24 -17.43 -25.71
C PRO A 31 -6.45 -18.77 -25.00
N ASN A 32 -5.69 -18.98 -23.92
CA ASN A 32 -5.77 -20.19 -23.10
C ASN A 32 -6.05 -19.81 -21.64
N ALA A 33 -6.23 -20.79 -20.74
CA ALA A 33 -6.58 -20.58 -19.33
C ALA A 33 -5.58 -19.67 -18.61
N GLY A 34 -4.29 -19.79 -18.97
CA GLY A 34 -3.22 -18.92 -18.51
C GLY A 34 -3.40 -17.48 -18.96
N ALA A 35 -3.74 -17.26 -20.24
CA ALA A 35 -4.00 -15.92 -20.76
C ALA A 35 -5.21 -15.28 -20.03
N ILE A 36 -6.36 -15.95 -19.99
CA ILE A 36 -7.58 -15.42 -19.36
C ILE A 36 -7.39 -15.17 -17.86
N SER A 37 -6.76 -16.10 -17.13
CA SER A 37 -6.41 -15.89 -15.71
C SER A 37 -5.53 -14.66 -15.51
N ASN A 38 -4.59 -14.42 -16.43
CA ASN A 38 -3.69 -13.28 -16.38
C ASN A 38 -4.39 -11.95 -16.73
N GLU A 39 -5.31 -11.97 -17.70
CA GLU A 39 -6.19 -10.84 -18.03
C GLU A 39 -7.01 -10.40 -16.81
N ILE A 40 -7.66 -11.34 -16.11
CA ILE A 40 -8.42 -11.07 -14.89
C ILE A 40 -7.52 -10.48 -13.80
N ARG A 41 -6.35 -11.09 -13.56
CA ARG A 41 -5.41 -10.62 -12.53
C ARG A 41 -4.89 -9.20 -12.80
N GLN A 42 -4.53 -8.87 -14.04
CA GLN A 42 -3.97 -7.55 -14.39
C GLN A 42 -5.03 -6.46 -14.58
N THR A 43 -6.32 -6.82 -14.69
CA THR A 43 -7.45 -5.88 -14.75
C THR A 43 -8.16 -5.69 -13.42
N THR A 44 -7.78 -6.42 -12.37
CA THR A 44 -8.29 -6.23 -11.01
C THR A 44 -7.58 -5.06 -10.34
N ILE A 45 -8.35 -4.06 -9.89
CA ILE A 45 -7.81 -2.88 -9.20
C ILE A 45 -7.48 -3.25 -7.74
N GLU A 46 -6.23 -3.00 -7.34
CA GLU A 46 -5.83 -3.02 -5.94
C GLU A 46 -5.86 -1.58 -5.39
N PRO A 47 -6.60 -1.29 -4.30
CA PRO A 47 -6.66 0.05 -3.75
C PRO A 47 -5.30 0.45 -3.17
N LEU A 48 -4.85 1.65 -3.51
CA LEU A 48 -3.66 2.25 -2.90
C LEU A 48 -4.06 2.85 -1.54
N ASN A 49 -3.56 2.24 -0.46
CA ASN A 49 -3.77 2.79 0.88
C ASN A 49 -2.77 3.92 1.13
N ALA A 50 -3.24 5.16 1.19
CA ALA A 50 -2.40 6.30 1.57
C ALA A 50 -2.02 6.20 3.06
N PRO A 51 -0.85 6.71 3.49
CA PRO A 51 -0.55 6.92 4.91
C PRO A 51 -1.61 7.80 5.57
N GLU A 52 -1.98 7.48 6.82
CA GLU A 52 -3.02 8.18 7.57
C GLU A 52 -2.47 8.59 8.94
N GLU A 53 -2.88 9.78 9.39
CA GLU A 53 -2.69 10.18 10.77
C GLU A 53 -3.62 9.36 11.69
N THR A 54 -3.13 9.03 12.87
CA THR A 54 -3.92 8.29 13.86
C THR A 54 -4.46 9.21 14.94
N ASP A 55 -5.68 8.94 15.41
CA ASP A 55 -6.23 9.63 16.58
C ASP A 55 -5.55 9.10 17.86
N ILE A 56 -4.49 9.80 18.27
CA ILE A 56 -3.79 9.55 19.53
C ILE A 56 -3.94 10.75 20.44
N LYS A 57 -4.68 10.56 21.53
CA LYS A 57 -4.87 11.59 22.56
C LYS A 57 -3.67 11.60 23.51
N LEU A 58 -2.73 12.50 23.24
CA LEU A 58 -1.55 12.72 24.06
C LEU A 58 -1.86 13.61 25.28
N PRO A 59 -1.11 13.50 26.40
CA PRO A 59 -1.31 14.36 27.55
C PRO A 59 -0.94 15.79 27.20
N GLN A 60 -1.78 16.77 27.54
CA GLN A 60 -1.51 18.17 27.21
C GLN A 60 -0.22 18.67 27.87
N LEU A 61 0.55 19.50 27.15
CA LEU A 61 1.72 20.17 27.69
C LEU A 61 1.28 21.51 28.31
N ASN A 62 0.78 21.45 29.55
CA ASN A 62 0.32 22.65 30.24
C ASN A 62 1.50 23.45 30.77
N LYS A 63 1.52 24.76 30.50
CA LYS A 63 2.47 25.66 31.15
C LYS A 63 2.22 25.63 32.66
N PRO A 64 3.28 25.61 33.50
CA PRO A 64 3.12 25.73 34.94
C PRO A 64 2.28 26.97 35.25
N THR A 65 1.18 26.79 35.97
CA THR A 65 0.40 27.91 36.49
C THR A 65 1.09 28.37 37.79
N PRO A 66 1.33 29.68 37.98
CA PRO A 66 1.86 30.17 39.25
C PRO A 66 0.96 29.70 40.40
N PRO A 67 1.51 29.33 41.56
CA PRO A 67 0.69 28.98 42.72
C PRO A 67 -0.31 30.11 43.03
N GLU A 68 -1.58 29.77 43.23
CA GLU A 68 -2.55 30.72 43.78
C GLU A 68 -2.17 31.02 45.23
N GLY A 69 -1.61 32.21 45.45
CA GLY A 69 -1.18 32.68 46.77
C GLY A 69 0.33 32.72 46.92
N GLY A 70 0.93 33.82 46.49
CA GLY A 70 2.32 34.18 46.79
C GLY A 70 3.16 34.40 45.54
N LEU A 71 3.39 35.67 45.20
CA LEU A 71 4.56 36.05 44.40
C LEU A 71 5.78 35.53 45.17
N ALA A 72 6.41 34.44 44.70
CA ALA A 72 7.71 34.03 45.19
C ALA A 72 8.71 35.12 44.80
N THR A 73 8.83 36.14 45.65
CA THR A 73 9.75 37.29 45.49
C THR A 73 11.19 36.90 45.77
N GLU A 74 11.41 35.74 46.39
CA GLU A 74 12.73 35.18 46.58
C GLU A 74 13.37 34.86 45.24
N ARG A 75 14.60 35.34 45.08
CA ARG A 75 15.39 35.14 43.88
C ARG A 75 16.66 34.39 44.23
N ILE A 76 17.08 33.55 43.29
CA ILE A 76 18.34 32.82 43.39
C ILE A 76 19.18 33.06 42.13
N THR A 77 20.49 33.16 42.29
CA THR A 77 21.40 33.19 41.14
C THR A 77 21.73 31.76 40.73
N LEU A 78 21.27 31.35 39.54
CA LEU A 78 21.50 30.00 39.04
C LEU A 78 22.86 29.90 38.34
N HIS A 79 23.82 29.19 38.91
CA HIS A 79 25.14 28.99 38.31
C HIS A 79 25.23 27.69 37.49
N ARG A 80 24.59 26.61 37.96
CA ARG A 80 24.65 25.31 37.31
C ARG A 80 23.37 24.52 37.53
N VAL A 81 22.95 23.77 36.50
CA VAL A 81 21.89 22.77 36.62
C VAL A 81 22.50 21.39 36.53
N ARG A 82 22.17 20.53 37.50
CA ARG A 82 22.49 19.10 37.50
C ARG A 82 21.23 18.33 37.09
N PHE A 83 21.29 17.62 35.98
CA PHE A 83 20.22 16.73 35.56
C PHE A 83 20.38 15.35 36.21
N GLU A 84 19.28 14.79 36.71
CA GLU A 84 19.23 13.42 37.25
C GLU A 84 17.98 12.67 36.74
N GLY A 85 17.91 11.36 36.97
CA GLY A 85 16.81 10.51 36.51
C GLY A 85 17.03 9.98 35.09
N ASP A 86 15.99 10.01 34.26
CA ASP A 86 15.96 9.43 32.90
C ASP A 86 16.65 10.32 31.84
N VAL A 87 17.84 10.81 32.15
CA VAL A 87 18.58 11.73 31.27
C VAL A 87 19.07 11.07 29.98
N SER A 88 19.21 9.74 29.98
CA SER A 88 19.75 8.90 28.90
C SER A 88 18.71 8.41 27.88
N LEU A 89 17.46 8.92 27.91
CA LEU A 89 16.41 8.52 26.96
C LEU A 89 16.82 8.66 25.48
N PHE A 90 17.82 9.50 25.17
CA PHE A 90 18.30 9.69 23.80
C PHE A 90 19.35 8.68 23.31
N GLN A 91 20.04 7.97 24.22
CA GLN A 91 21.01 6.90 23.92
C GLN A 91 21.62 6.36 25.22
N PRO A 92 21.88 5.04 25.33
CA PRO A 92 22.72 4.51 26.41
C PRO A 92 24.14 5.09 26.27
N GLY A 93 24.58 5.88 27.26
CA GLY A 93 25.88 6.56 27.27
C GLY A 93 25.80 8.09 27.35
N ILE A 94 24.61 8.69 27.20
CA ILE A 94 24.41 10.13 27.41
C ILE A 94 24.26 10.39 28.92
N THR A 95 25.30 10.96 29.52
CA THR A 95 25.35 11.41 30.93
C THR A 95 24.75 12.83 31.08
N ALA A 96 24.71 13.34 32.32
CA ALA A 96 24.26 14.70 32.67
C ALA A 96 25.01 15.85 31.94
N ASP A 97 26.05 15.54 31.17
CA ASP A 97 26.85 16.47 30.33
C ASP A 97 26.36 16.53 28.87
N ASN A 98 25.07 16.30 28.62
CA ASN A 98 24.49 16.44 27.29
C ASN A 98 24.58 17.90 26.81
N LYS A 99 25.38 18.15 25.76
CA LYS A 99 25.58 19.48 25.15
C LYS A 99 24.27 20.15 24.72
N ASP A 100 23.27 19.39 24.26
CA ASP A 100 21.98 19.95 23.84
C ASP A 100 21.16 20.42 25.04
N LEU A 101 21.17 19.67 26.15
CA LEU A 101 20.50 20.09 27.38
C LEU A 101 21.18 21.29 28.02
N GLN A 102 22.52 21.32 28.02
CA GLN A 102 23.30 22.46 28.51
C GLN A 102 23.05 23.72 27.65
N ALA A 103 23.04 23.58 26.33
CA ALA A 103 22.69 24.67 25.42
C ALA A 103 21.25 25.16 25.65
N LEU A 104 20.31 24.23 25.87
CA LEU A 104 18.90 24.57 26.15
C LEU A 104 18.75 25.44 27.39
N ILE A 105 19.46 25.17 28.48
CA ILE A 105 19.33 25.91 29.75
C ILE A 105 20.19 27.16 29.84
N THR A 106 21.11 27.39 28.90
CA THR A 106 22.03 28.55 28.91
C THR A 106 21.33 29.90 29.16
N PRO A 107 20.12 30.17 28.61
CA PRO A 107 19.40 31.43 28.87
C PRO A 107 19.04 31.71 30.34
N TRP A 108 19.09 30.69 31.19
CA TRP A 108 18.78 30.76 32.63
C TRP A 108 20.03 30.82 33.52
N LEU A 109 21.23 30.54 33.00
CA LEU A 109 22.46 30.54 33.78
C LEU A 109 22.96 31.97 34.07
N ASN A 110 23.61 32.15 35.23
CA ASN A 110 24.18 33.40 35.75
C ASN A 110 23.18 34.56 35.85
N ARG A 111 21.90 34.24 36.12
CA ARG A 111 20.81 35.21 36.29
C ARG A 111 20.13 35.03 37.63
N SER A 112 19.56 36.13 38.14
CA SER A 112 18.68 36.13 39.31
C SER A 112 17.28 35.68 38.88
N LEU A 113 16.88 34.47 39.30
CA LEU A 113 15.66 33.79 38.87
C LEU A 113 14.69 33.63 40.03
N THR A 114 13.40 33.78 39.73
CA THR A 114 12.29 33.42 40.62
C THR A 114 11.93 31.93 40.48
N PHE A 115 11.12 31.40 41.38
CA PHE A 115 10.58 30.05 41.24
C PHE A 115 9.84 29.83 39.91
N ASN A 116 9.09 30.84 39.43
CA ASN A 116 8.39 30.78 38.15
C ASN A 116 9.37 30.66 36.97
N ASP A 117 10.53 31.31 37.04
CA ASP A 117 11.56 31.20 35.99
C ASP A 117 12.17 29.79 35.95
N LEU A 118 12.35 29.16 37.11
CA LEU A 118 12.81 27.77 37.22
C LEU A 118 11.76 26.78 36.69
N GLN A 119 10.48 27.04 36.96
CA GLN A 119 9.38 26.28 36.37
C GLN A 119 9.35 26.45 34.84
N ALA A 120 9.60 27.65 34.32
CA ALA A 120 9.72 27.87 32.88
C ALA A 120 10.92 27.11 32.26
N MET A 121 12.04 27.01 32.98
CA MET A 121 13.20 26.22 32.57
C MET A 121 12.86 24.72 32.49
N THR A 122 12.25 24.15 33.55
CA THR A 122 11.84 22.73 33.56
C THR A 122 10.79 22.44 32.49
N PHE A 123 9.88 23.37 32.21
CA PHE A 123 8.95 23.27 31.09
C PHE A 123 9.66 23.25 29.73
N ALA A 124 10.71 24.05 29.54
CA ALA A 124 11.52 24.04 28.32
C ALA A 124 12.24 22.68 28.12
N VAL A 125 12.78 22.11 29.20
CA VAL A 125 13.39 20.77 29.20
C VAL A 125 12.33 19.70 28.87
N THR A 126 11.16 19.77 29.48
CA THR A 126 10.03 18.86 29.18
C THR A 126 9.65 18.92 27.69
N ARG A 127 9.51 20.13 27.14
CA ARG A 127 9.20 20.34 25.71
C ARG A 127 10.29 19.78 24.81
N PHE A 128 11.56 19.88 25.21
CA PHE A 128 12.68 19.30 24.46
C PHE A 128 12.56 17.78 24.35
N TYR A 129 12.27 17.08 25.46
CA TYR A 129 12.06 15.63 25.43
C TYR A 129 10.85 15.23 24.57
N ARG A 130 9.72 15.91 24.75
CA ARG A 130 8.48 15.63 23.99
C ARG A 130 8.63 15.88 22.49
N LYS A 131 9.31 16.96 22.09
CA LYS A 131 9.60 17.26 20.67
C LYS A 131 10.45 16.18 20.01
N LYS A 132 11.24 15.45 20.78
CA LYS A 132 12.06 14.34 20.28
C LYS A 132 11.36 12.98 20.34
N GLY A 133 10.05 12.93 20.66
CA GLY A 133 9.24 11.72 20.61
C GLY A 133 8.93 11.08 21.98
N TRP A 134 9.51 11.57 23.08
CA TRP A 134 9.22 11.06 24.43
C TRP A 134 7.98 11.76 25.01
N VAL A 135 6.81 11.33 24.58
CA VAL A 135 5.56 12.06 24.80
C VAL A 135 5.06 12.07 26.23
N ALA A 136 5.54 11.15 27.09
CA ALA A 136 5.20 11.13 28.51
C ALA A 136 6.29 11.73 29.41
N ALA A 137 7.41 12.20 28.83
CA ALA A 137 8.53 12.72 29.61
C ALA A 137 8.18 14.06 30.28
N GLN A 138 8.67 14.23 31.52
CA GLN A 138 8.52 15.44 32.31
C GLN A 138 9.83 15.74 33.05
N ALA A 139 10.25 17.01 33.02
CA ALA A 139 11.29 17.51 33.90
C ALA A 139 10.64 18.23 35.07
N ILE A 140 11.02 17.84 36.29
CA ILE A 140 10.49 18.40 37.53
C ILE A 140 11.61 19.00 38.37
N LEU A 141 11.23 19.92 39.25
CA LEU A 141 12.10 20.46 40.28
C LEU A 141 11.77 19.77 41.61
N PRO A 142 12.55 18.75 42.05
CA PRO A 142 12.30 18.09 43.31
C PRO A 142 12.54 19.04 44.50
N PRO A 143 11.89 18.80 45.66
CA PRO A 143 12.20 19.52 46.89
C PRO A 143 13.69 19.42 47.22
N GLN A 144 14.36 20.56 47.35
CA GLN A 144 15.80 20.64 47.57
C GLN A 144 16.19 21.96 48.25
N THR A 145 17.29 21.94 48.99
CA THR A 145 17.95 23.17 49.46
C THR A 145 19.00 23.59 48.44
N ILE A 146 18.89 24.82 47.95
CA ILE A 146 19.80 25.35 46.91
C ILE A 146 21.06 25.87 47.60
N ARG A 147 22.21 25.29 47.26
CA ARG A 147 23.54 25.72 47.73
C ARG A 147 24.40 26.10 46.52
N ASP A 148 25.18 27.16 46.65
CA ASP A 148 26.13 27.63 45.63
C ASP A 148 25.51 27.87 44.24
N GLY A 149 24.21 28.19 44.19
CA GLY A 149 23.46 28.38 42.94
C GLY A 149 23.36 27.12 42.07
N ILE A 150 23.48 25.93 42.65
CA ILE A 150 23.33 24.64 41.94
C ILE A 150 21.92 24.10 42.16
N ILE A 151 21.23 23.80 41.06
CA ILE A 151 19.88 23.21 41.08
C ILE A 151 19.88 21.82 40.46
N VAL A 152 19.16 20.90 41.08
CA VAL A 152 18.86 19.58 40.55
C VAL A 152 17.54 19.61 39.78
N VAL A 153 17.56 19.21 38.51
CA VAL A 153 16.36 18.98 37.70
C VAL A 153 16.25 17.48 37.43
N ARG A 154 15.14 16.87 37.86
CA ARG A 154 14.90 15.44 37.65
C ARG A 154 14.06 15.23 36.40
N VAL A 155 14.57 14.43 35.48
CA VAL A 155 13.82 13.98 34.29
C VAL A 155 13.16 12.65 34.60
N ILE A 156 11.85 12.58 34.37
CA ILE A 156 11.03 11.38 34.48
C ILE A 156 10.57 11.02 33.07
N ALA A 157 10.85 9.81 32.61
CA ALA A 157 10.53 9.38 31.25
C ALA A 157 9.03 9.28 30.97
N GLY A 158 8.22 9.02 32.01
CA GLY A 158 6.86 8.54 31.85
C GLY A 158 6.89 7.14 31.25
N ARG A 159 6.89 6.11 32.11
CA ARG A 159 7.02 4.71 31.67
C ARG A 159 5.66 4.05 31.54
N LEU A 160 5.54 3.10 30.61
CA LEU A 160 4.31 2.36 30.39
C LEU A 160 3.96 1.50 31.60
N ASP A 161 2.69 1.58 32.01
CA ASP A 161 1.96 0.64 32.84
C ASP A 161 1.20 -0.34 31.93
N LYS A 162 0.59 -1.39 32.51
CA LYS A 162 -0.28 -2.32 31.78
C LYS A 162 -1.40 -1.57 31.05
N PRO A 163 -1.67 -1.89 29.77
CA PRO A 163 -2.71 -1.20 29.00
C PRO A 163 -4.10 -1.46 29.58
N GLN A 164 -5.01 -0.51 29.37
CA GLN A 164 -6.43 -0.65 29.69
C GLN A 164 -7.21 -0.61 28.39
N ILE A 165 -8.06 -1.61 28.20
CA ILE A 165 -8.80 -1.80 26.95
C ILE A 165 -10.28 -1.65 27.25
N ASN A 166 -10.94 -0.74 26.55
CA ASN A 166 -12.37 -0.68 26.41
C ASN A 166 -12.74 -1.32 25.07
N ASN A 167 -13.12 -2.59 25.08
CA ASN A 167 -13.43 -3.33 23.87
C ASN A 167 -14.94 -3.52 23.73
N GLN A 168 -15.53 -2.86 22.74
CA GLN A 168 -16.94 -2.99 22.36
C GLN A 168 -17.11 -3.87 21.11
N SER A 169 -16.02 -4.36 20.53
CA SER A 169 -16.00 -5.19 19.33
C SER A 169 -16.02 -6.69 19.63
N SER A 170 -16.14 -7.53 18.59
CA SER A 170 -15.99 -8.98 18.69
C SER A 170 -14.54 -9.45 18.65
N LEU A 171 -13.57 -8.55 18.55
CA LEU A 171 -12.15 -8.88 18.57
C LEU A 171 -11.73 -9.34 19.96
N ASN A 172 -10.87 -10.36 20.05
CA ASN A 172 -10.42 -10.92 21.31
C ASN A 172 -9.61 -9.87 22.10
N SER A 173 -10.05 -9.55 23.33
CA SER A 173 -9.40 -8.54 24.17
C SER A 173 -7.95 -8.89 24.51
N HIS A 174 -7.62 -10.18 24.69
CA HIS A 174 -6.25 -10.61 24.94
C HIS A 174 -5.37 -10.38 23.70
N PHE A 175 -5.88 -10.62 22.50
CA PHE A 175 -5.16 -10.29 21.27
C PHE A 175 -4.88 -8.78 21.15
N ILE A 176 -5.86 -7.93 21.47
CA ILE A 176 -5.67 -6.47 21.51
C ILE A 176 -4.56 -6.10 22.51
N THR A 177 -4.57 -6.69 23.72
CA THR A 177 -3.51 -6.50 24.72
C THR A 177 -2.15 -6.85 24.12
N THR A 178 -2.00 -8.04 23.56
CA THR A 178 -0.73 -8.54 23.02
C THR A 178 -0.22 -7.67 21.87
N VAL A 179 -1.10 -7.15 21.00
CA VAL A 179 -0.73 -6.19 19.93
C VAL A 179 -0.19 -4.89 20.53
N ILE A 180 -0.87 -4.33 21.54
CA ILE A 180 -0.39 -3.11 22.22
C ILE A 180 0.98 -3.36 22.85
N GLU A 181 1.12 -4.43 23.61
CA GLU A 181 2.36 -4.72 24.34
C GLU A 181 3.54 -4.99 23.38
N SER A 182 3.31 -5.76 22.32
CA SER A 182 4.37 -6.13 21.36
C SER A 182 4.93 -4.93 20.59
N ASN A 183 4.07 -3.96 20.25
CA ASN A 183 4.45 -2.81 19.42
C ASN A 183 4.83 -1.57 20.24
N SER A 184 4.21 -1.36 21.41
CA SER A 184 4.50 -0.20 22.27
C SER A 184 5.67 -0.42 23.22
N CYS A 185 5.97 -1.66 23.60
CA CYS A 185 6.90 -1.95 24.69
C CYS A 185 8.30 -2.29 24.15
N SER A 186 9.31 -1.84 24.88
CA SER A 186 10.72 -1.82 24.47
C SER A 186 11.55 -2.91 25.15
N LYS A 187 11.16 -3.32 26.36
CA LYS A 187 11.86 -4.32 27.16
C LYS A 187 11.44 -5.74 26.73
N LYS A 188 12.40 -6.52 26.25
CA LYS A 188 12.24 -7.97 26.03
C LYS A 188 12.49 -8.69 27.34
N ASN A 189 11.59 -9.56 27.76
CA ASN A 189 11.77 -10.56 28.79
C ASN A 189 11.78 -11.95 28.15
N GLY A 190 12.78 -12.77 28.51
CA GLY A 190 12.85 -14.17 28.08
C GLY A 190 13.38 -14.40 26.66
N ILE A 191 13.70 -15.67 26.39
CA ILE A 191 14.31 -16.16 25.14
C ILE A 191 13.29 -16.18 23.99
N PHE A 192 11.99 -16.25 24.30
CA PHE A 192 10.88 -16.28 23.32
C PHE A 192 10.24 -14.92 23.03
N GLY A 193 10.75 -13.82 23.62
CA GLY A 193 10.40 -12.46 23.20
C GLY A 193 9.14 -11.86 23.82
N ASP A 194 8.65 -12.40 24.96
CA ASP A 194 7.61 -11.74 25.76
C ASP A 194 8.07 -10.34 26.14
N LYS A 195 7.24 -9.31 25.94
CA LYS A 195 7.61 -7.94 26.29
C LYS A 195 6.83 -7.48 27.49
N ASP A 196 7.56 -7.12 28.55
CA ASP A 196 6.95 -6.45 29.68
C ASP A 196 6.89 -4.95 29.41
N CYS A 197 5.68 -4.43 29.36
CA CYS A 197 5.44 -3.00 29.24
C CYS A 197 5.90 -2.23 30.47
N ALA A 198 5.92 -2.88 31.63
CA ALA A 198 6.37 -2.26 32.86
C ALA A 198 7.78 -1.70 32.66
N ALA A 199 7.89 -0.39 32.85
CA ALA A 199 9.12 0.37 32.76
C ALA A 199 9.63 0.68 31.33
N SER A 200 8.87 0.51 30.25
CA SER A 200 9.28 1.03 28.93
C SER A 200 8.99 2.54 28.80
N PRO A 201 9.96 3.41 28.46
CA PRO A 201 9.66 4.82 28.17
C PRO A 201 8.69 4.96 27.00
N VAL A 202 7.79 5.95 27.05
CA VAL A 202 6.75 6.10 26.04
C VAL A 202 7.28 6.85 24.82
N GLU A 203 7.46 6.11 23.72
CA GLU A 203 7.92 6.62 22.43
C GLU A 203 6.73 6.83 21.47
N LEU A 204 6.60 8.03 20.91
CA LEU A 204 5.49 8.36 19.99
C LEU A 204 5.45 7.46 18.76
N SER A 205 6.60 7.18 18.15
CA SER A 205 6.72 6.32 16.96
C SER A 205 6.12 4.92 17.20
N ARG A 206 6.29 4.38 18.41
CA ARG A 206 5.76 3.07 18.81
C ARG A 206 4.26 3.11 19.07
N LEU A 207 3.77 4.18 19.70
CA LEU A 207 2.33 4.38 19.89
C LEU A 207 1.60 4.57 18.56
N GLU A 208 2.18 5.36 17.66
CA GLU A 208 1.68 5.58 16.31
C GLU A 208 1.62 4.28 15.52
N ARG A 209 2.72 3.52 15.50
CA ARG A 209 2.72 2.17 14.91
C ARG A 209 1.66 1.27 15.53
N THR A 210 1.50 1.29 16.84
CA THR A 210 0.51 0.46 17.55
C THR A 210 -0.92 0.84 17.13
N ALA A 211 -1.24 2.13 17.09
CA ALA A 211 -2.53 2.62 16.63
C ALA A 211 -2.79 2.22 15.16
N LEU A 212 -1.80 2.37 14.29
CA LEU A 212 -1.91 1.99 12.87
C LEU A 212 -2.14 0.48 12.71
N ILE A 213 -1.40 -0.37 13.42
CA ILE A 213 -1.58 -1.83 13.36
C ILE A 213 -2.97 -2.24 13.87
N LEU A 214 -3.46 -1.63 14.94
CA LEU A 214 -4.80 -1.91 15.45
C LEU A 214 -5.91 -1.51 14.45
N ASN A 215 -5.75 -0.37 13.77
CA ASN A 215 -6.69 0.07 12.73
C ASN A 215 -6.56 -0.71 11.41
N GLU A 216 -5.46 -1.44 11.21
CA GLU A 216 -5.32 -2.39 10.09
C GLU A 216 -5.99 -3.75 10.38
N ILE A 217 -6.52 -3.97 11.59
CA ILE A 217 -7.27 -5.19 11.91
C ILE A 217 -8.68 -5.09 11.28
N PRO A 218 -9.06 -6.04 10.41
CA PRO A 218 -10.39 -6.03 9.79
C PRO A 218 -11.53 -6.05 10.83
N GLY A 219 -12.53 -5.18 10.63
CA GLY A 219 -13.78 -5.19 11.41
C GLY A 219 -13.73 -4.44 12.74
N VAL A 220 -12.68 -3.65 13.00
CA VAL A 220 -12.58 -2.79 14.19
C VAL A 220 -12.07 -1.40 13.85
N GLU A 221 -12.43 -0.43 14.70
CA GLU A 221 -11.85 0.91 14.72
C GLU A 221 -11.24 1.14 16.09
N ALA A 222 -9.99 1.60 16.14
CA ALA A 222 -9.23 1.73 17.37
C ALA A 222 -8.70 3.15 17.57
N SER A 223 -8.92 3.72 18.75
CA SER A 223 -8.30 4.98 19.17
C SER A 223 -7.48 4.77 20.43
N LEU A 224 -6.35 5.48 20.53
CA LEU A 224 -5.44 5.37 21.67
C LEU A 224 -5.38 6.68 22.45
N ALA A 225 -5.28 6.58 23.77
CA ALA A 225 -5.04 7.72 24.65
C ALA A 225 -4.01 7.36 25.72
N LEU A 226 -3.23 8.34 26.17
CA LEU A 226 -2.38 8.17 27.35
C LEU A 226 -3.08 8.71 28.59
N LYS A 227 -3.21 7.87 29.62
CA LYS A 227 -3.79 8.21 30.92
C LYS A 227 -2.75 8.05 32.04
N PRO A 228 -2.93 8.70 33.21
CA PRO A 228 -2.08 8.43 34.38
C PRO A 228 -2.05 6.93 34.73
N GLY A 229 -0.86 6.41 35.08
CA GLY A 229 -0.67 5.01 35.48
C GLY A 229 -0.95 4.77 36.95
N THR A 230 -0.74 3.53 37.41
CA THR A 230 -0.91 3.15 38.83
C THR A 230 0.12 3.78 39.78
N GLN A 231 1.32 4.11 39.29
CA GLN A 231 2.41 4.68 40.08
C GLN A 231 2.89 6.02 39.51
N SER A 232 3.46 6.85 40.38
CA SER A 232 4.08 8.12 39.95
C SER A 232 5.19 7.86 38.93
N GLY A 233 5.21 8.65 37.85
CA GLY A 233 6.11 8.44 36.72
C GLY A 233 5.70 7.33 35.75
N MET A 234 4.55 6.68 35.96
CA MET A 234 3.95 5.75 35.00
C MET A 234 2.74 6.36 34.26
N THR A 235 2.52 5.90 33.04
CA THR A 235 1.35 6.22 32.21
C THR A 235 0.82 4.95 31.56
N ARG A 236 -0.48 4.91 31.35
CA ARG A 236 -1.17 3.77 30.74
C ARG A 236 -1.67 4.13 29.34
N ILE A 237 -1.51 3.19 28.40
CA ILE A 237 -2.24 3.23 27.13
C ILE A 237 -3.67 2.80 27.39
N TYR A 238 -4.61 3.70 27.14
CA TYR A 238 -6.03 3.44 27.11
C TYR A 238 -6.45 3.24 25.65
N ALA A 239 -6.89 2.04 25.29
CA ALA A 239 -7.38 1.72 23.97
C ALA A 239 -8.90 1.63 23.99
N ASP A 240 -9.56 2.39 23.12
CA ASP A 240 -11.00 2.28 22.86
C ASP A 240 -11.18 1.61 21.50
N VAL A 241 -11.76 0.41 21.50
CA VAL A 241 -11.90 -0.45 20.32
C VAL A 241 -13.39 -0.67 20.07
N THR A 242 -13.88 -0.11 18.97
CA THR A 242 -15.28 -0.14 18.58
C THR A 242 -15.51 -1.05 17.37
N PRO A 243 -16.72 -1.61 17.18
CA PRO A 243 -17.03 -2.42 16.00
C PRO A 243 -16.93 -1.60 14.71
N GLY A 244 -16.14 -2.08 13.75
CA GLY A 244 -16.18 -1.62 12.36
C GLY A 244 -17.20 -2.42 11.53
N LYS A 245 -17.16 -2.27 10.21
CA LYS A 245 -18.03 -3.04 9.30
C LYS A 245 -17.69 -4.54 9.37
N LYS A 246 -18.64 -5.36 9.84
CA LYS A 246 -18.49 -6.82 9.91
C LYS A 246 -18.58 -7.51 8.55
N MET A 247 -19.41 -6.99 7.67
CA MET A 247 -19.55 -7.49 6.32
C MET A 247 -19.64 -6.32 5.35
N MET A 248 -19.16 -6.55 4.15
CA MET A 248 -19.32 -5.66 3.01
C MET A 248 -19.64 -6.54 1.81
N ALA A 249 -20.59 -6.13 0.98
CA ALA A 249 -20.86 -6.77 -0.29
C ALA A 249 -20.77 -5.75 -1.41
N TYR A 250 -20.49 -6.20 -2.62
CA TYR A 250 -20.45 -5.32 -3.76
C TYR A 250 -20.89 -6.00 -5.05
N LEU A 251 -21.39 -5.17 -5.95
CA LEU A 251 -21.77 -5.53 -7.31
C LEU A 251 -21.14 -4.52 -8.26
N ALA A 252 -20.54 -5.00 -9.33
CA ALA A 252 -19.94 -4.21 -10.38
C ALA A 252 -20.33 -4.74 -11.75
N ALA A 253 -20.40 -3.84 -12.72
CA ALA A 253 -20.52 -4.19 -14.13
C ALA A 253 -19.52 -3.36 -14.92
N ASP A 254 -18.84 -3.97 -15.89
CA ASP A 254 -17.94 -3.28 -16.79
C ASP A 254 -18.00 -3.86 -18.21
N ASN A 255 -17.44 -3.15 -19.17
CA ASN A 255 -17.20 -3.66 -20.53
C ASN A 255 -15.71 -3.96 -20.78
N GLN A 256 -15.00 -4.35 -19.72
CA GLN A 256 -13.55 -4.57 -19.72
C GLN A 256 -13.21 -6.05 -19.95
N GLY A 257 -14.01 -6.76 -20.74
CA GLY A 257 -13.66 -8.06 -21.31
C GLY A 257 -13.22 -7.95 -22.77
N ASN A 258 -12.97 -9.09 -23.41
CA ASN A 258 -12.57 -9.16 -24.82
C ASN A 258 -13.68 -9.77 -25.70
N ASP A 259 -13.57 -9.60 -27.03
CA ASP A 259 -14.48 -10.20 -28.02
C ASP A 259 -14.67 -11.72 -27.85
N TYR A 260 -13.60 -12.42 -27.47
CA TYR A 260 -13.59 -13.88 -27.34
C TYR A 260 -13.98 -14.41 -25.96
N SER A 261 -13.81 -13.60 -24.91
CA SER A 261 -14.08 -13.98 -23.51
C SER A 261 -15.28 -13.25 -22.92
N GLY A 262 -16.00 -12.50 -23.76
CA GLY A 262 -17.17 -11.73 -23.40
C GLY A 262 -16.84 -10.32 -22.96
N HIS A 263 -17.30 -9.33 -23.73
CA HIS A 263 -17.00 -7.92 -23.50
C HIS A 263 -17.57 -7.37 -22.19
N ASN A 264 -18.83 -7.68 -21.87
CA ASN A 264 -19.44 -7.19 -20.64
C ASN A 264 -19.23 -8.19 -19.51
N ARG A 265 -18.81 -7.70 -18.34
CA ARG A 265 -18.56 -8.53 -17.16
C ARG A 265 -19.44 -8.06 -16.01
N LEU A 266 -19.97 -9.02 -15.25
CA LEU A 266 -20.58 -8.82 -13.96
C LEU A 266 -19.61 -9.32 -12.90
N LEU A 267 -19.23 -8.44 -11.97
CA LEU A 267 -18.37 -8.76 -10.84
C LEU A 267 -19.22 -8.66 -9.57
N THR A 268 -19.19 -9.67 -8.74
CA THR A 268 -19.86 -9.63 -7.43
C THR A 268 -18.95 -10.21 -6.38
N GLY A 269 -18.95 -9.63 -5.19
CA GLY A 269 -18.09 -10.12 -4.13
C GLY A 269 -18.52 -9.65 -2.77
N GLY A 270 -17.83 -10.17 -1.77
CA GLY A 270 -18.10 -9.84 -0.39
C GLY A 270 -16.91 -10.12 0.50
N VAL A 271 -16.89 -9.40 1.61
CA VAL A 271 -15.88 -9.48 2.65
C VAL A 271 -16.58 -9.70 3.98
N LEU A 272 -16.11 -10.67 4.74
CA LEU A 272 -16.51 -10.93 6.11
C LEU A 272 -15.30 -10.71 7.01
N ASN A 273 -15.43 -9.77 7.94
CA ASN A 273 -14.38 -9.35 8.85
C ASN A 273 -14.56 -9.97 10.24
N ASN A 274 -13.44 -10.38 10.83
CA ASN A 274 -13.31 -10.86 12.20
C ASN A 274 -14.27 -12.02 12.53
N LEU A 275 -14.34 -13.04 11.68
CA LEU A 275 -15.26 -14.17 11.83
C LEU A 275 -14.93 -15.01 13.07
N THR A 276 -13.64 -15.20 13.36
CA THR A 276 -13.19 -16.04 14.49
C THR A 276 -12.91 -15.26 15.77
N GLY A 277 -13.04 -13.93 15.73
CA GLY A 277 -12.67 -13.05 16.84
C GLY A 277 -11.19 -12.72 16.93
N TRP A 278 -10.36 -13.13 15.96
CA TRP A 278 -8.91 -12.86 15.92
C TRP A 278 -8.53 -11.83 14.86
N GLY A 279 -9.49 -11.14 14.26
CA GLY A 279 -9.23 -10.16 13.22
C GLY A 279 -8.85 -10.81 11.89
N ASP A 280 -9.32 -12.02 11.61
CA ASP A 280 -9.29 -12.67 10.31
C ASP A 280 -10.27 -12.01 9.32
N GLN A 281 -10.13 -12.29 8.03
CA GLN A 281 -11.03 -11.80 6.99
C GLN A 281 -11.16 -12.85 5.89
N LEU A 282 -12.41 -13.11 5.49
CA LEU A 282 -12.74 -13.93 4.33
C LEU A 282 -13.27 -13.03 3.22
N ARG A 283 -12.69 -13.12 2.03
CA ARG A 283 -13.15 -12.45 0.82
C ARG A 283 -13.51 -13.49 -0.24
N ALA A 284 -14.62 -13.27 -0.91
CA ALA A 284 -15.07 -14.07 -2.03
C ALA A 284 -15.46 -13.16 -3.19
N ASP A 285 -14.92 -13.41 -4.38
CA ASP A 285 -15.22 -12.65 -5.60
C ASP A 285 -15.59 -13.60 -6.73
N LEU A 286 -16.58 -13.20 -7.54
CA LEU A 286 -17.05 -13.92 -8.71
C LEU A 286 -17.07 -12.96 -9.90
N ILE A 287 -16.63 -13.45 -11.06
CA ILE A 287 -16.68 -12.75 -12.34
C ILE A 287 -17.42 -13.64 -13.33
N LEU A 288 -18.42 -13.07 -13.99
CA LEU A 288 -19.20 -13.67 -15.06
C LEU A 288 -19.10 -12.78 -16.29
N SER A 289 -18.83 -13.34 -17.46
CA SER A 289 -18.82 -12.57 -18.71
C SER A 289 -20.04 -12.88 -19.58
N SER A 290 -20.49 -11.90 -20.37
CA SER A 290 -21.57 -12.04 -21.35
C SER A 290 -21.08 -12.68 -22.66
N SER A 291 -21.94 -13.38 -23.39
CA SER A 291 -21.68 -13.89 -24.76
C SER A 291 -20.58 -14.96 -24.90
N ALA A 292 -19.85 -15.25 -23.83
CA ALA A 292 -18.93 -16.36 -23.69
C ALA A 292 -19.16 -16.98 -22.30
N ASP A 293 -19.00 -18.29 -22.18
CA ASP A 293 -19.16 -18.98 -20.90
C ASP A 293 -17.85 -18.83 -20.11
N VAL A 294 -17.61 -17.66 -19.54
CA VAL A 294 -16.46 -17.39 -18.66
C VAL A 294 -16.92 -17.19 -17.24
N PHE A 295 -16.44 -18.06 -16.35
CA PHE A 295 -16.63 -17.98 -14.91
C PHE A 295 -15.28 -17.94 -14.21
N ASN A 296 -15.09 -16.97 -13.31
CA ASN A 296 -13.94 -16.97 -12.41
C ASN A 296 -14.38 -16.72 -10.97
N GLY A 297 -14.04 -17.65 -10.07
CA GLY A 297 -14.24 -17.50 -8.63
C GLY A 297 -12.91 -17.37 -7.89
N LEU A 298 -12.87 -16.50 -6.89
CA LEU A 298 -11.73 -16.29 -6.00
C LEU A 298 -12.18 -16.34 -4.54
N LEU A 299 -11.41 -17.04 -3.71
CA LEU A 299 -11.51 -17.06 -2.25
C LEU A 299 -10.17 -16.64 -1.65
N ASP A 300 -10.20 -15.68 -0.74
CA ASP A 300 -9.05 -15.23 0.07
C ASP A 300 -9.43 -15.31 1.55
N TYR A 301 -8.69 -16.10 2.32
CA TYR A 301 -8.82 -16.12 3.78
C TYR A 301 -7.52 -15.63 4.42
N ASN A 302 -7.55 -14.41 4.97
CA ASN A 302 -6.40 -13.78 5.59
C ASN A 302 -6.54 -13.66 7.11
N PHE A 303 -5.48 -13.98 7.84
CA PHE A 303 -5.48 -14.04 9.31
C PHE A 303 -4.14 -13.59 9.89
N PRO A 304 -4.13 -12.98 11.08
CA PRO A 304 -2.87 -12.62 11.73
C PRO A 304 -2.13 -13.87 12.21
N ILE A 305 -0.80 -13.86 12.07
CA ILE A 305 0.06 -14.93 12.58
C ILE A 305 0.92 -14.48 13.77
N ASN A 306 0.93 -13.18 14.07
CA ASN A 306 1.57 -12.62 15.25
C ASN A 306 0.93 -11.28 15.65
N SER A 307 1.42 -10.71 16.75
CA SER A 307 0.99 -9.42 17.30
C SER A 307 1.72 -8.21 16.70
N TYR A 308 2.68 -8.40 15.80
CA TYR A 308 3.43 -7.33 15.12
C TYR A 308 2.76 -6.85 13.82
N GLY A 309 1.57 -7.37 13.52
CA GLY A 309 0.77 -7.08 12.33
C GLY A 309 1.06 -7.99 11.14
N THR A 310 1.90 -9.02 11.26
CA THR A 310 2.11 -9.97 10.17
C THR A 310 0.86 -10.81 9.94
N ARG A 311 0.44 -10.91 8.68
CA ARG A 311 -0.72 -11.68 8.25
C ARG A 311 -0.34 -12.72 7.20
N ALA A 312 -0.95 -13.89 7.29
CA ALA A 312 -0.93 -14.89 6.23
C ALA A 312 -2.28 -14.85 5.48
N ALA A 313 -2.28 -15.21 4.20
CA ALA A 313 -3.47 -15.35 3.39
C ALA A 313 -3.42 -16.67 2.62
N LEU A 314 -4.53 -17.41 2.62
CA LEU A 314 -4.74 -18.57 1.77
C LEU A 314 -5.63 -18.17 0.61
N ASN A 315 -5.16 -18.39 -0.61
CA ASN A 315 -5.83 -17.98 -1.84
C ASN A 315 -6.22 -19.21 -2.64
N TYR A 316 -7.43 -19.21 -3.17
CA TYR A 316 -7.91 -20.18 -4.14
C TYR A 316 -8.63 -19.47 -5.28
N SER A 317 -8.33 -19.82 -6.51
CA SER A 317 -9.08 -19.35 -7.67
C SER A 317 -9.39 -20.49 -8.63
N TYR A 318 -10.58 -20.42 -9.22
CA TYR A 318 -11.03 -21.34 -10.26
C TYR A 318 -11.57 -20.54 -11.44
N LEU A 319 -11.05 -20.82 -12.62
CA LEU A 319 -11.49 -20.28 -13.90
C LEU A 319 -12.02 -21.44 -14.75
N ASP A 320 -13.16 -21.24 -15.38
CA ASP A 320 -13.68 -22.07 -16.46
C ASP A 320 -14.07 -21.14 -17.62
N TYR A 321 -13.71 -21.51 -18.85
CA TYR A 321 -13.98 -20.68 -20.01
C TYR A 321 -14.32 -21.50 -21.26
N THR A 322 -15.21 -20.96 -22.09
CA THR A 322 -15.39 -21.33 -23.50
C THR A 322 -15.33 -20.08 -24.35
N LEU A 323 -14.42 -20.04 -25.33
CA LEU A 323 -14.24 -18.87 -26.19
C LEU A 323 -15.29 -18.83 -27.30
N THR A 324 -15.74 -17.61 -27.61
CA THR A 324 -16.68 -17.35 -28.70
C THR A 324 -16.09 -16.43 -29.77
N GLY A 325 -16.92 -15.94 -30.69
CA GLY A 325 -16.50 -15.06 -31.78
C GLY A 325 -15.53 -15.73 -32.74
N PRO A 326 -14.31 -15.19 -32.97
CA PRO A 326 -13.37 -15.71 -33.97
C PRO A 326 -12.89 -17.14 -33.67
N PHE A 327 -13.07 -17.64 -32.44
CA PHE A 327 -12.61 -18.96 -32.01
C PHE A 327 -13.74 -19.99 -31.86
N SER A 328 -15.00 -19.63 -32.13
CA SER A 328 -16.14 -20.56 -32.00
C SER A 328 -15.98 -21.82 -32.85
N VAL A 329 -15.32 -21.72 -34.01
CA VAL A 329 -15.05 -22.87 -34.90
C VAL A 329 -14.02 -23.85 -34.32
N LEU A 330 -13.24 -23.43 -33.32
CA LEU A 330 -12.22 -24.25 -32.69
C LEU A 330 -12.70 -24.97 -31.43
N ASP A 331 -13.92 -24.70 -30.94
CA ASP A 331 -14.43 -25.16 -29.64
C ASP A 331 -13.38 -24.98 -28.52
N ALA A 332 -12.76 -23.79 -28.49
CA ALA A 332 -11.66 -23.51 -27.59
C ALA A 332 -12.18 -23.31 -26.17
N ARG A 333 -11.87 -24.26 -25.29
CA ARG A 333 -12.35 -24.28 -23.89
C ARG A 333 -11.26 -24.74 -22.95
N GLY A 334 -11.39 -24.39 -21.68
CA GLY A 334 -10.42 -24.79 -20.68
C GLY A 334 -10.77 -24.32 -19.29
N HIS A 335 -9.94 -24.74 -18.34
CA HIS A 335 -10.07 -24.35 -16.95
C HIS A 335 -8.71 -24.18 -16.28
N SER A 336 -8.69 -23.39 -15.20
CA SER A 336 -7.52 -23.27 -14.34
C SER A 336 -7.91 -23.29 -12.88
N THR A 337 -7.10 -23.98 -12.07
CA THR A 337 -7.15 -23.91 -10.61
C THR A 337 -5.84 -23.34 -10.11
N THR A 338 -5.89 -22.27 -9.33
CA THR A 338 -4.73 -21.75 -8.62
C THR A 338 -4.97 -21.82 -7.12
N TRP A 339 -3.97 -22.26 -6.37
CA TRP A 339 -3.96 -22.10 -4.92
C TRP A 339 -2.65 -21.43 -4.51
N GLY A 340 -2.68 -20.66 -3.44
CA GLY A 340 -1.50 -19.98 -2.95
C GLY A 340 -1.55 -19.65 -1.47
N ILE A 341 -0.38 -19.34 -0.93
CA ILE A 341 -0.19 -18.79 0.41
C ILE A 341 0.65 -17.53 0.29
N ASN A 342 0.17 -16.45 0.90
CA ASN A 342 0.85 -15.17 0.94
C ASN A 342 1.11 -14.74 2.37
N LEU A 343 2.21 -14.04 2.60
CA LEU A 343 2.63 -13.50 3.88
C LEU A 343 2.94 -12.02 3.69
N ARG A 344 2.32 -11.17 4.51
CA ARG A 344 2.57 -9.72 4.53
C ARG A 344 3.03 -9.29 5.90
N HIS A 345 4.18 -8.63 5.98
CA HIS A 345 4.70 -8.03 7.20
C HIS A 345 4.78 -6.49 7.07
N PRO A 346 4.12 -5.72 7.96
CA PRO A 346 4.19 -4.28 7.97
C PRO A 346 5.54 -3.80 8.52
N TRP A 347 6.52 -3.60 7.64
CA TRP A 347 7.87 -3.20 8.04
C TRP A 347 7.89 -1.76 8.59
N ILE A 348 7.30 -0.80 7.86
CA ILE A 348 7.20 0.60 8.29
C ILE A 348 5.72 0.99 8.35
N ARG A 349 5.34 1.60 9.47
CA ARG A 349 4.00 2.17 9.72
C ARG A 349 4.13 3.47 10.49
N THR A 350 3.86 4.56 9.80
CA THR A 350 3.85 5.94 10.29
C THR A 350 2.78 6.71 9.51
N SER A 351 2.41 7.89 10.01
CA SER A 351 1.52 8.84 9.32
C SER A 351 2.03 9.30 7.95
N ALA A 352 3.33 9.16 7.68
CA ALA A 352 3.94 9.57 6.42
C ALA A 352 4.35 8.41 5.50
N ALA A 353 4.35 7.16 5.99
CA ALA A 353 4.84 6.01 5.23
C ALA A 353 4.25 4.68 5.72
N ARG A 354 3.83 3.86 4.74
CA ARG A 354 3.38 2.47 4.89
C ARG A 354 4.21 1.60 3.97
N ILE A 355 5.09 0.75 4.51
CA ILE A 355 5.93 -0.17 3.72
C ILE A 355 5.76 -1.59 4.23
N ASP A 356 5.49 -2.50 3.30
CA ASP A 356 5.25 -3.92 3.50
C ASP A 356 6.33 -4.76 2.84
N VAL A 357 6.69 -5.85 3.52
CA VAL A 357 7.46 -6.95 2.95
C VAL A 357 6.49 -8.10 2.70
N ASN A 358 6.50 -8.62 1.48
CA ASN A 358 5.61 -9.66 1.02
C ASN A 358 6.42 -10.90 0.62
N ALA A 359 5.92 -12.07 0.95
CA ALA A 359 6.42 -13.34 0.45
C ALA A 359 5.22 -14.21 0.06
N GLY A 360 5.32 -14.96 -1.03
CA GLY A 360 4.22 -15.75 -1.55
C GLY A 360 4.67 -17.04 -2.21
N TYR A 361 3.77 -17.99 -2.28
CA TYR A 361 3.92 -19.18 -3.11
C TYR A 361 2.56 -19.53 -3.71
N TYR A 362 2.54 -19.89 -4.99
CA TYR A 362 1.33 -20.39 -5.63
C TYR A 362 1.63 -21.51 -6.62
N GLN A 363 0.64 -22.37 -6.80
CA GLN A 363 0.60 -23.39 -7.85
C GLN A 363 -0.62 -23.15 -8.72
N ALA A 364 -0.43 -23.13 -10.04
CA ALA A 364 -1.50 -23.04 -11.02
C ALA A 364 -1.49 -24.29 -11.91
N ARG A 365 -2.65 -24.95 -12.00
CA ARG A 365 -2.90 -26.03 -12.98
C ARG A 365 -3.82 -25.49 -14.05
N MET A 366 -3.47 -25.72 -15.30
CA MET A 366 -4.19 -25.21 -16.47
C MET A 366 -4.42 -26.36 -17.45
N ARG A 367 -5.64 -26.45 -17.95
CA ARG A 367 -6.09 -27.43 -18.94
C ARG A 367 -6.80 -26.69 -20.06
N ASP A 368 -6.43 -27.00 -21.30
CA ASP A 368 -6.98 -26.34 -22.48
C ASP A 368 -7.25 -27.37 -23.57
N ALA A 369 -8.35 -27.23 -24.28
CA ALA A 369 -8.75 -28.10 -25.36
C ALA A 369 -9.24 -27.30 -26.56
N LEU A 370 -8.93 -27.80 -27.76
CA LEU A 370 -9.51 -27.36 -29.03
C LEU A 370 -10.00 -28.60 -29.78
N ILE A 371 -11.01 -28.45 -30.64
CA ILE A 371 -11.73 -29.57 -31.29
C ILE A 371 -10.84 -30.60 -31.99
N LEU A 372 -9.72 -30.19 -32.60
CA LEU A 372 -8.81 -31.07 -33.35
C LEU A 372 -7.45 -31.29 -32.67
N LEU A 373 -7.28 -30.81 -31.43
CA LEU A 373 -6.01 -30.92 -30.71
C LEU A 373 -6.19 -31.70 -29.41
N PRO A 374 -5.19 -32.49 -29.00
CA PRO A 374 -5.22 -33.13 -27.69
C PRO A 374 -5.25 -32.07 -26.58
N GLU A 375 -5.78 -32.46 -25.43
CA GLU A 375 -5.83 -31.59 -24.24
C GLU A 375 -4.41 -31.20 -23.81
N GLN A 376 -4.19 -29.90 -23.70
CA GLN A 376 -2.94 -29.29 -23.27
C GLN A 376 -2.94 -29.14 -21.75
N LYS A 377 -1.81 -29.48 -21.14
CA LYS A 377 -1.67 -29.70 -19.71
C LYS A 377 -0.47 -28.94 -19.17
N ARG A 378 -0.72 -27.91 -18.37
CA ARG A 378 0.33 -27.04 -17.84
C ARG A 378 0.25 -26.94 -16.32
N ASN A 379 1.39 -27.10 -15.65
CA ASN A 379 1.49 -27.00 -14.20
C ASN A 379 2.61 -26.05 -13.82
N LEU A 380 2.26 -25.00 -13.10
CA LEU A 380 3.15 -23.91 -12.75
C LEU A 380 3.30 -23.86 -11.23
N ASN A 381 4.53 -23.79 -10.74
CA ASN A 381 4.82 -23.53 -9.33
C ASN A 381 5.71 -22.30 -9.24
N ALA A 382 5.38 -21.33 -8.40
CA ALA A 382 6.16 -20.11 -8.29
C ALA A 382 6.18 -19.57 -6.86
N GLY A 383 7.37 -19.12 -6.45
CA GLY A 383 7.59 -18.34 -5.24
C GLY A 383 7.77 -16.86 -5.57
N GLU A 384 7.32 -16.00 -4.67
CA GLU A 384 7.35 -14.56 -4.81
C GLU A 384 7.94 -13.90 -3.57
N PHE A 385 8.72 -12.84 -3.78
CA PHE A 385 9.22 -11.98 -2.72
C PHE A 385 9.18 -10.54 -3.20
N GLY A 386 8.63 -9.65 -2.39
CA GLY A 386 8.45 -8.27 -2.80
C GLY A 386 8.42 -7.27 -1.66
N ILE A 387 8.59 -6.00 -2.03
CA ILE A 387 8.44 -4.86 -1.14
C ILE A 387 7.50 -3.86 -1.81
N SER A 388 6.49 -3.41 -1.08
CA SER A 388 5.50 -2.47 -1.57
C SER A 388 5.24 -1.40 -0.54
N GLY A 389 4.85 -0.21 -0.96
CA GLY A 389 4.50 0.82 -0.02
C GLY A 389 4.00 2.10 -0.63
N THR A 390 3.48 2.94 0.25
CA THR A 390 3.04 4.31 -0.04
C THR A 390 3.70 5.25 0.95
N PHE A 391 4.02 6.46 0.49
CA PHE A 391 4.63 7.48 1.34
C PHE A 391 4.32 8.90 0.86
N THR A 392 4.31 9.85 1.78
CA THR A 392 4.04 11.26 1.54
C THR A 392 5.30 12.08 1.84
N ALA A 393 6.22 12.14 0.88
CA ALA A 393 7.46 12.91 1.02
C ALA A 393 7.29 14.42 0.74
N LEU A 394 6.25 14.77 -0.04
CA LEU A 394 5.93 16.14 -0.41
C LEU A 394 4.52 16.50 0.09
N PRO A 395 4.27 17.76 0.47
CA PRO A 395 2.92 18.22 0.79
C PRO A 395 1.96 17.94 -0.38
N ARG A 396 0.80 17.35 -0.07
CA ARG A 396 -0.21 16.94 -1.06
C ARG A 396 0.32 15.96 -2.13
N GLY A 397 1.47 15.32 -1.87
CA GLY A 397 2.06 14.32 -2.74
C GLY A 397 1.89 12.92 -2.15
N LEU A 398 1.46 11.97 -2.97
CA LEU A 398 1.41 10.56 -2.62
C LEU A 398 2.27 9.77 -3.62
N SER A 399 3.32 9.15 -3.11
CA SER A 399 4.16 8.23 -3.90
C SER A 399 3.83 6.79 -3.53
N ASN A 400 3.91 5.90 -4.51
CA ASN A 400 3.74 4.47 -4.32
C ASN A 400 4.80 3.66 -5.06
N PHE A 401 5.15 2.50 -4.53
CA PHE A 401 5.98 1.52 -5.23
C PHE A 401 5.53 0.10 -4.92
N ASN A 402 5.77 -0.81 -5.85
CA ASN A 402 5.68 -2.26 -5.69
C ASN A 402 6.80 -2.89 -6.52
N LEU A 403 7.70 -3.61 -5.85
CA LEU A 403 8.81 -4.33 -6.46
C LEU A 403 8.64 -5.80 -6.10
N LEU A 404 8.46 -6.66 -7.10
CA LEU A 404 8.12 -8.07 -6.91
C LEU A 404 9.03 -8.95 -7.77
N GLY A 405 9.80 -9.82 -7.12
CA GLY A 405 10.53 -10.89 -7.78
C GLY A 405 9.73 -12.19 -7.71
N THR A 406 9.63 -12.89 -8.83
CA THR A 406 9.01 -14.21 -8.94
C THR A 406 10.02 -15.19 -9.52
N ALA A 407 10.14 -16.37 -8.93
CA ALA A 407 10.91 -17.48 -9.48
C ALA A 407 10.05 -18.74 -9.44
N GLY A 408 10.06 -19.52 -10.52
CA GLY A 408 9.18 -20.67 -10.63
C GLY A 408 9.61 -21.66 -11.69
N ASP A 409 8.79 -22.67 -11.89
CA ASP A 409 8.95 -23.74 -12.87
C ASP A 409 7.61 -24.05 -13.53
N LEU A 410 7.64 -24.23 -14.86
CA LEU A 410 6.48 -24.61 -15.67
C LEU A 410 6.70 -26.00 -16.29
N ALA A 411 5.92 -26.97 -15.87
CA ALA A 411 5.84 -28.28 -16.48
C ALA A 411 4.74 -28.34 -17.55
N LEU A 412 5.04 -29.03 -18.65
CA LEU A 412 4.09 -29.37 -19.72
C LEU A 412 3.86 -30.88 -19.67
N ASP A 413 2.66 -31.30 -19.28
CA ASP A 413 2.33 -32.71 -18.98
C ASP A 413 1.60 -33.40 -20.14
N ASP A 414 1.80 -32.92 -21.37
CA ASP A 414 1.26 -33.51 -22.60
C ASP A 414 2.25 -33.42 -23.77
N GLU A 415 2.17 -34.38 -24.69
CA GLU A 415 3.11 -34.52 -25.81
C GLU A 415 3.01 -33.35 -26.80
N TYR A 416 1.80 -32.83 -27.05
CA TYR A 416 1.58 -31.74 -27.99
C TYR A 416 2.28 -30.46 -27.52
N SER A 417 2.05 -30.04 -26.28
CA SER A 417 2.69 -28.85 -25.69
C SER A 417 4.21 -29.02 -25.62
N GLN A 418 4.72 -30.23 -25.29
CA GLN A 418 6.15 -30.52 -25.32
C GLN A 418 6.74 -30.38 -26.73
N SER A 419 6.03 -30.84 -27.76
CA SER A 419 6.47 -30.71 -29.15
C SER A 419 6.58 -29.24 -29.58
N ILE A 420 5.60 -28.41 -29.24
CA ILE A 420 5.60 -26.96 -29.51
C ILE A 420 6.67 -26.23 -28.69
N ASN A 421 6.99 -26.72 -27.49
CA ASN A 421 8.00 -26.15 -26.62
C ASN A 421 9.43 -26.22 -27.19
N THR A 422 9.68 -27.07 -28.19
CA THR A 422 10.95 -27.06 -28.93
C THR A 422 11.21 -25.73 -29.67
N LEU A 423 10.14 -24.98 -29.97
CA LEU A 423 10.19 -23.66 -30.59
C LEU A 423 9.98 -22.52 -29.57
N THR A 424 9.02 -22.67 -28.66
CA THR A 424 8.61 -21.59 -27.77
C THR A 424 9.51 -21.45 -26.53
N HIS A 425 10.13 -22.54 -26.09
CA HIS A 425 11.02 -22.60 -24.93
C HIS A 425 10.42 -22.04 -23.62
N VAL A 426 9.10 -22.20 -23.40
CA VAL A 426 8.40 -21.70 -22.22
C VAL A 426 8.53 -22.62 -20.99
N SER A 427 8.68 -23.94 -21.18
CA SER A 427 8.77 -24.92 -20.09
C SER A 427 10.09 -24.85 -19.31
N GLY A 428 10.05 -25.21 -18.03
CA GLY A 428 11.18 -25.23 -17.11
C GLY A 428 11.25 -23.97 -16.23
N ASN A 429 12.39 -23.80 -15.57
CA ASN A 429 12.60 -22.72 -14.61
C ASN A 429 12.56 -21.33 -15.28
N PHE A 430 11.86 -20.39 -14.66
CA PHE A 430 11.83 -18.99 -15.06
C PHE A 430 12.00 -18.09 -13.84
N SER A 431 12.34 -16.84 -14.13
CA SER A 431 12.31 -15.75 -13.16
C SER A 431 11.79 -14.49 -13.85
N ARG A 432 10.97 -13.73 -13.13
CA ARG A 432 10.51 -12.41 -13.56
C ARG A 432 10.63 -11.40 -12.44
N PHE A 433 10.80 -10.14 -12.82
CA PHE A 433 10.82 -9.01 -11.91
C PHE A 433 9.81 -7.98 -12.39
N ASN A 434 8.85 -7.67 -11.54
CA ASN A 434 7.81 -6.68 -11.79
C ASN A 434 8.09 -5.44 -10.93
N TYR A 435 7.89 -4.27 -11.53
CA TYR A 435 7.97 -3.00 -10.82
C TYR A 435 6.78 -2.13 -11.17
N ARG A 436 6.22 -1.46 -10.16
CA ARG A 436 5.27 -0.37 -10.29
C ARG A 436 5.76 0.77 -9.44
N VAL A 437 5.97 1.96 -10.01
CA VAL A 437 6.40 3.16 -9.27
C VAL A 437 5.56 4.32 -9.75
N GLY A 438 4.91 5.03 -8.83
CA GLY A 438 4.01 6.12 -9.16
C GLY A 438 4.09 7.29 -8.18
N HIS A 439 3.62 8.43 -8.63
CA HIS A 439 3.51 9.66 -7.85
C HIS A 439 2.30 10.49 -8.31
N ASP A 440 1.41 10.82 -7.38
CA ASP A 440 0.30 11.78 -7.56
C ASP A 440 0.64 13.07 -6.78
N GLN A 441 0.85 14.17 -7.50
CA GLN A 441 1.18 15.48 -6.90
C GLN A 441 -0.02 16.42 -6.99
N GLY A 442 -0.59 16.80 -5.84
CA GLY A 442 -1.60 17.84 -5.77
C GLY A 442 -1.04 19.23 -6.11
N ILE A 443 -1.76 19.97 -6.96
CA ILE A 443 -1.51 21.35 -7.35
C ILE A 443 -2.75 22.17 -6.97
N GLY A 444 -2.67 22.95 -5.89
CA GLY A 444 -3.85 23.59 -5.32
C GLY A 444 -4.83 22.57 -4.70
N SER A 445 -6.12 22.92 -4.61
CA SER A 445 -7.14 22.09 -3.96
C SER A 445 -7.83 21.07 -4.87
N HIS A 446 -7.84 21.32 -6.18
CA HIS A 446 -8.68 20.57 -7.12
C HIS A 446 -7.91 19.89 -8.23
N VAL A 447 -6.61 20.14 -8.40
CA VAL A 447 -5.84 19.59 -9.52
C VAL A 447 -4.76 18.67 -8.97
N SER A 448 -4.50 17.56 -9.64
CA SER A 448 -3.33 16.73 -9.36
C SER A 448 -2.71 16.18 -10.64
N PHE A 449 -1.41 15.95 -10.59
CA PHE A 449 -0.62 15.42 -11.68
C PHE A 449 -0.07 14.05 -11.29
N PHE A 450 -0.53 13.01 -12.00
CA PHE A 450 -0.19 11.63 -11.71
C PHE A 450 0.74 11.07 -12.77
N ASN A 451 1.77 10.33 -12.34
CA ASN A 451 2.66 9.60 -13.22
C ASN A 451 2.91 8.20 -12.66
N GLN A 452 2.96 7.20 -13.52
CA GLN A 452 3.25 5.82 -13.13
C GLN A 452 4.03 5.08 -14.20
N PHE A 453 5.02 4.31 -13.76
CA PHE A 453 5.71 3.30 -14.54
C PHE A 453 5.31 1.91 -14.02
N THR A 454 4.86 1.04 -14.91
CA THR A 454 4.60 -0.38 -14.61
C THR A 454 5.39 -1.22 -15.60
N GLY A 455 6.14 -2.21 -15.14
CA GLY A 455 6.92 -3.03 -16.07
C GLY A 455 7.27 -4.41 -15.54
N GLN A 456 7.81 -5.20 -16.46
CA GLN A 456 8.23 -6.57 -16.23
C GLN A 456 9.54 -6.85 -16.98
N MET A 457 10.43 -7.61 -16.33
CA MET A 457 11.58 -8.24 -16.95
C MET A 457 11.50 -9.74 -16.74
N ALA A 458 11.89 -10.53 -17.73
CA ALA A 458 11.90 -11.99 -17.67
C ALA A 458 13.25 -12.56 -18.08
N SER A 459 13.65 -13.68 -17.46
CA SER A 459 14.89 -14.39 -17.80
C SER A 459 14.77 -15.20 -19.10
N LYS A 460 13.56 -15.63 -19.47
CA LYS A 460 13.28 -16.47 -20.63
C LYS A 460 11.90 -16.20 -21.22
N ASN A 461 11.54 -16.97 -22.25
CA ASN A 461 10.19 -16.96 -22.78
C ASN A 461 9.20 -17.45 -21.71
N LEU A 462 8.14 -16.69 -21.48
CA LEU A 462 7.15 -17.01 -20.47
C LEU A 462 5.88 -17.61 -21.09
N ASP A 463 5.22 -18.46 -20.32
CA ASP A 463 3.84 -18.86 -20.57
C ASP A 463 2.90 -17.64 -20.50
N SER A 464 1.78 -17.69 -21.22
CA SER A 464 0.79 -16.60 -21.26
C SER A 464 0.25 -16.22 -19.88
N SER A 465 0.26 -17.14 -18.90
CA SER A 465 -0.09 -16.86 -17.51
C SER A 465 0.86 -15.91 -16.78
N GLN A 466 2.07 -15.69 -17.31
CA GLN A 466 3.15 -14.95 -16.66
C GLN A 466 3.62 -13.70 -17.45
N LYS A 467 3.04 -13.45 -18.63
CA LYS A 467 3.38 -12.28 -19.47
C LYS A 467 2.79 -10.98 -18.91
N LEU A 468 3.43 -9.85 -19.20
CA LEU A 468 2.88 -8.52 -18.95
C LEU A 468 1.92 -8.15 -20.10
N LEU A 469 0.76 -7.59 -19.78
CA LEU A 469 -0.18 -7.09 -20.78
C LEU A 469 0.02 -5.59 -20.95
N LEU A 470 0.36 -5.14 -22.18
CA LEU A 470 0.56 -3.72 -22.46
C LEU A 470 -0.76 -2.98 -22.76
N GLY A 471 -1.75 -3.65 -23.32
CA GLY A 471 -3.09 -3.12 -23.61
C GLY A 471 -4.11 -3.43 -22.53
N GLY A 472 -5.09 -2.54 -22.38
CA GLY A 472 -6.23 -2.68 -21.47
C GLY A 472 -6.49 -1.45 -20.59
N PRO A 473 -7.58 -1.45 -19.80
CA PRO A 473 -8.06 -0.29 -19.06
C PRO A 473 -7.13 0.18 -17.93
N LEU A 474 -6.25 -0.71 -17.43
CA LEU A 474 -5.23 -0.40 -16.41
C LEU A 474 -3.80 -0.34 -16.98
N ALA A 475 -3.68 -0.33 -18.31
CA ALA A 475 -2.42 -0.30 -19.05
C ALA A 475 -2.49 0.80 -20.12
N VAL A 476 -2.18 0.52 -21.39
CA VAL A 476 -2.44 1.46 -22.49
C VAL A 476 -3.91 1.36 -22.90
N ARG A 477 -4.71 2.34 -22.46
CA ARG A 477 -6.18 2.30 -22.53
C ARG A 477 -6.77 2.31 -23.94
N ALA A 478 -6.01 2.72 -24.95
CA ALA A 478 -6.45 2.75 -26.35
C ALA A 478 -6.39 1.37 -27.05
N TYR A 479 -6.08 0.30 -26.31
CA TYR A 479 -5.91 -1.07 -26.83
C TYR A 479 -6.71 -2.07 -26.00
N GLY A 480 -7.10 -3.18 -26.63
CA GLY A 480 -7.83 -4.27 -25.98
C GLY A 480 -6.97 -4.99 -24.94
N ILE A 481 -7.62 -5.74 -24.06
CA ILE A 481 -6.90 -6.49 -23.03
C ILE A 481 -6.15 -7.64 -23.69
N GLY A 482 -4.86 -7.75 -23.38
CA GLY A 482 -3.99 -8.77 -23.99
C GLY A 482 -3.38 -8.35 -25.32
N ASP A 483 -3.75 -7.19 -25.88
CA ASP A 483 -2.98 -6.57 -26.95
C ASP A 483 -1.57 -6.25 -26.42
N GLY A 484 -0.54 -6.77 -27.08
CA GLY A 484 0.82 -6.65 -26.59
C GLY A 484 1.09 -7.44 -25.31
N SER A 485 0.83 -8.74 -25.33
CA SER A 485 1.27 -9.66 -24.27
C SER A 485 2.77 -9.97 -24.39
N VAL A 486 3.60 -9.43 -23.50
CA VAL A 486 5.06 -9.41 -23.62
C VAL A 486 5.78 -10.10 -22.45
N ASP A 487 6.95 -10.69 -22.71
CA ASP A 487 7.81 -11.24 -21.66
C ASP A 487 8.52 -10.12 -20.89
N LYS A 488 8.90 -9.06 -21.59
CA LYS A 488 9.53 -7.87 -21.03
C LYS A 488 8.87 -6.62 -21.60
N GLY A 489 8.64 -5.62 -20.77
CA GLY A 489 8.08 -4.36 -21.21
C GLY A 489 7.87 -3.36 -20.09
N THR A 490 7.50 -2.16 -20.48
CA THR A 490 7.21 -1.03 -19.61
C THR A 490 6.02 -0.29 -20.17
N ILE A 491 5.12 0.11 -19.27
CA ILE A 491 3.99 1.00 -19.50
C ILE A 491 4.28 2.27 -18.71
N PHE A 492 4.15 3.41 -19.36
CA PHE A 492 4.15 4.73 -18.76
C PHE A 492 2.75 5.33 -18.89
N THR A 493 2.22 5.82 -17.79
CA THR A 493 0.94 6.54 -17.73
C THR A 493 1.16 7.89 -17.07
N THR A 494 0.63 8.94 -17.69
CA THR A 494 0.57 10.28 -17.11
C THR A 494 -0.86 10.81 -17.18
N GLU A 495 -1.32 11.44 -16.11
CA GLU A 495 -2.67 11.99 -16.03
C GLU A 495 -2.67 13.38 -15.38
N LEU A 496 -3.45 14.28 -15.95
CA LEU A 496 -3.84 15.52 -15.31
C LEU A 496 -5.29 15.36 -14.81
N ARG A 497 -5.47 15.34 -13.50
CA ARG A 497 -6.75 15.07 -12.84
C ARG A 497 -7.29 16.34 -12.21
N THR A 498 -8.59 16.53 -12.30
CA THR A 498 -9.31 17.50 -11.48
C THR A 498 -10.39 16.81 -10.65
N ARG A 499 -10.45 17.12 -9.35
CA ARG A 499 -11.39 16.54 -8.38
C ARG A 499 -12.23 17.63 -7.73
N TRP A 500 -13.54 17.45 -7.81
CA TRP A 500 -14.55 18.38 -7.29
C TRP A 500 -15.48 17.64 -6.34
N GLN A 501 -15.93 18.34 -5.29
CA GLN A 501 -16.96 17.87 -4.36
C GLN A 501 -18.12 18.88 -4.41
N PRO A 502 -18.94 18.86 -5.47
CA PRO A 502 -20.05 19.79 -5.59
C PRO A 502 -21.13 19.46 -4.55
N ASP A 503 -21.76 20.51 -4.03
CA ASP A 503 -22.93 20.37 -3.17
C ASP A 503 -24.13 19.96 -4.03
N PHE A 504 -24.73 18.81 -3.71
CA PHE A 504 -25.96 18.35 -4.33
C PHE A 504 -27.16 18.64 -3.41
N PRO A 505 -28.39 18.71 -3.96
CA PRO A 505 -29.59 18.81 -3.15
C PRO A 505 -29.70 17.66 -2.13
N ASP A 506 -30.29 17.92 -0.97
CA ASP A 506 -30.35 16.94 0.15
C ASP A 506 -30.90 15.55 -0.24
N TRP A 507 -31.84 15.50 -1.21
CA TRP A 507 -32.41 14.24 -1.70
C TRP A 507 -31.40 13.34 -2.43
N ALA A 508 -30.33 13.91 -2.99
CA ALA A 508 -29.26 13.19 -3.65
C ALA A 508 -28.15 12.76 -2.66
N GLY A 509 -28.19 13.26 -1.42
CA GLY A 509 -27.18 13.00 -0.39
C GLY A 509 -25.90 13.81 -0.54
N TYR A 510 -25.01 13.69 0.46
CA TYR A 510 -23.74 14.43 0.52
C TYR A 510 -22.53 13.53 0.23
N GLY A 511 -21.39 14.17 -0.10
CA GLY A 511 -20.09 13.50 -0.27
C GLY A 511 -19.80 13.00 -1.68
N HIS A 512 -20.55 13.48 -2.68
CA HIS A 512 -20.30 13.18 -4.09
C HIS A 512 -18.99 13.78 -4.58
N GLN A 513 -18.28 13.03 -5.41
CA GLN A 513 -17.02 13.43 -6.01
C GLN A 513 -17.11 13.26 -7.52
N ILE A 514 -16.70 14.30 -8.23
CA ILE A 514 -16.52 14.27 -9.68
C ILE A 514 -15.03 14.37 -9.96
N THR A 515 -14.48 13.36 -10.63
CA THR A 515 -13.12 13.41 -11.18
C THR A 515 -13.22 13.53 -12.70
N VAL A 516 -12.52 14.50 -13.27
CA VAL A 516 -12.30 14.59 -14.72
C VAL A 516 -10.80 14.53 -14.95
N ALA A 517 -10.36 13.73 -15.92
CA ALA A 517 -8.94 13.64 -16.22
C ALA A 517 -8.69 13.53 -17.71
N ALA A 518 -7.54 14.07 -18.13
CA ALA A 518 -6.92 13.78 -19.40
C ALA A 518 -5.67 12.93 -19.16
N PHE A 519 -5.36 12.00 -20.06
CA PHE A 519 -4.25 11.09 -19.90
C PHE A 519 -3.50 10.82 -21.20
N PHE A 520 -2.26 10.35 -21.05
CA PHE A 520 -1.46 9.74 -22.09
C PHE A 520 -0.82 8.46 -21.54
N ASP A 521 -0.92 7.39 -22.33
CA ASP A 521 -0.33 6.09 -22.04
C ASP A 521 0.61 5.66 -23.16
N GLN A 522 1.73 5.04 -22.80
CA GLN A 522 2.65 4.41 -23.75
C GLN A 522 3.20 3.12 -23.19
N GLY A 523 3.14 2.05 -23.97
CA GLY A 523 3.64 0.72 -23.63
C GLY A 523 4.65 0.26 -24.68
N TRP A 524 5.81 -0.21 -24.25
CA TRP A 524 6.81 -0.79 -25.14
C TRP A 524 7.41 -2.05 -24.54
N GLY A 525 7.77 -3.01 -25.39
CA GLY A 525 8.27 -4.29 -24.91
C GLY A 525 8.64 -5.23 -26.04
N ALA A 526 8.83 -6.50 -25.66
CA ALA A 526 9.06 -7.57 -26.61
C ALA A 526 8.21 -8.80 -26.27
N TYR A 527 7.49 -9.31 -27.27
CA TYR A 527 6.60 -10.46 -27.15
C TYR A 527 7.30 -11.64 -26.51
N TYR A 528 8.50 -11.95 -27.00
CA TYR A 528 9.35 -13.02 -26.52
C TYR A 528 10.70 -12.49 -26.01
N ARG A 529 11.19 -13.01 -24.88
CA ARG A 529 12.54 -12.70 -24.38
C ARG A 529 13.61 -13.18 -25.36
N GLN A 530 13.40 -14.36 -25.93
CA GLN A 530 14.16 -14.99 -27.00
C GLN A 530 13.25 -15.08 -28.23
N PRO A 531 13.51 -14.29 -29.29
CA PRO A 531 12.69 -14.30 -30.51
C PRO A 531 12.55 -15.72 -31.07
N ILE A 532 11.33 -16.11 -31.43
CA ILE A 532 11.05 -17.40 -32.05
C ILE A 532 11.34 -17.29 -33.54
N VAL A 533 12.15 -18.22 -34.07
CA VAL A 533 12.51 -18.26 -35.49
C VAL A 533 11.26 -18.43 -36.35
N GLY A 534 11.12 -17.61 -37.39
CA GLY A 534 9.98 -17.66 -38.32
C GLY A 534 8.78 -16.79 -37.91
N LEU A 535 8.79 -16.19 -36.71
CA LEU A 535 7.86 -15.11 -36.36
C LEU A 535 8.50 -13.75 -36.67
N SER A 536 7.82 -12.92 -37.44
CA SER A 536 8.24 -11.53 -37.70
C SER A 536 7.95 -10.62 -36.51
N GLU A 537 8.80 -9.60 -36.33
CA GLU A 537 8.67 -8.52 -35.31
C GLU A 537 8.45 -9.00 -33.86
N ASN A 538 9.55 -9.05 -33.09
CA ASN A 538 9.48 -9.39 -31.67
C ASN A 538 9.20 -8.19 -30.75
N ASN A 539 9.36 -6.96 -31.24
CA ASN A 539 9.18 -5.75 -30.44
C ASN A 539 7.81 -5.13 -30.70
N ILE A 540 7.26 -4.46 -29.69
CA ILE A 540 5.99 -3.75 -29.79
C ILE A 540 6.11 -2.37 -29.12
N ASN A 541 5.48 -1.35 -29.71
CA ASN A 541 5.32 -0.03 -29.13
C ASN A 541 3.91 0.50 -29.41
N ILE A 542 3.11 0.61 -28.36
CA ILE A 542 1.71 1.05 -28.40
C ILE A 542 1.55 2.32 -27.57
N SER A 543 0.69 3.23 -28.03
CA SER A 543 0.41 4.48 -27.30
C SER A 543 -0.97 5.02 -27.61
N GLY A 544 -1.50 5.81 -26.69
CA GLY A 544 -2.76 6.52 -26.87
C GLY A 544 -2.94 7.61 -25.84
N PHE A 545 -3.89 8.50 -26.12
CA PHE A 545 -4.33 9.52 -25.17
C PHE A 545 -5.83 9.42 -24.98
N GLY A 546 -6.37 10.09 -23.97
CA GLY A 546 -7.80 10.10 -23.78
C GLY A 546 -8.25 10.94 -22.61
N SER A 547 -9.50 10.75 -22.24
CA SER A 547 -10.08 11.38 -21.06
C SER A 547 -11.05 10.46 -20.36
N TYR A 548 -11.24 10.67 -19.07
CA TYR A 548 -12.30 9.98 -18.33
C TYR A 548 -13.01 10.93 -17.38
N ILE A 549 -14.25 10.55 -17.07
CA ILE A 549 -15.05 11.13 -16.01
C ILE A 549 -15.45 10.02 -15.04
N THR A 550 -15.22 10.27 -13.75
CA THR A 550 -15.66 9.40 -12.66
C THR A 550 -16.62 10.17 -11.77
N PHE A 551 -17.83 9.64 -11.61
CA PHE A 551 -18.77 10.09 -10.59
C PHE A 551 -18.79 9.06 -9.47
N ALA A 552 -18.44 9.47 -8.25
CA ALA A 552 -18.31 8.54 -7.14
C ALA A 552 -18.82 9.13 -5.84
N ARG A 553 -19.31 8.25 -4.97
CA ARG A 553 -19.47 8.52 -3.55
C ARG A 553 -18.59 7.52 -2.79
N PRO A 554 -17.52 7.97 -2.12
CA PRO A 554 -16.58 7.07 -1.44
C PRO A 554 -17.30 6.11 -0.49
N ALA A 555 -16.85 4.87 -0.43
CA ALA A 555 -17.47 3.81 0.37
C ALA A 555 -18.95 3.51 0.03
N ASP A 556 -19.44 3.93 -1.16
CA ASP A 556 -20.80 3.69 -1.62
C ASP A 556 -20.84 3.22 -3.09
N TYR A 557 -20.59 4.09 -4.08
CA TYR A 557 -20.64 3.69 -5.50
C TYR A 557 -19.66 4.50 -6.36
N PHE A 558 -19.34 4.00 -7.55
CA PHE A 558 -18.75 4.82 -8.61
C PHE A 558 -19.26 4.43 -10.00
N LEU A 559 -19.22 5.39 -10.91
CA LEU A 559 -19.45 5.25 -12.34
C LEU A 559 -18.28 5.89 -13.06
N ASN A 560 -17.62 5.16 -13.95
CA ASN A 560 -16.49 5.63 -14.73
C ASN A 560 -16.74 5.44 -16.22
N LEU A 561 -16.56 6.50 -16.98
CA LEU A 561 -16.55 6.50 -18.44
C LEU A 561 -15.20 7.00 -18.93
N THR A 562 -14.51 6.17 -19.71
CA THR A 562 -13.23 6.49 -20.32
C THR A 562 -13.36 6.42 -21.83
N TRP A 563 -12.89 7.46 -22.52
CA TRP A 563 -12.61 7.43 -23.96
C TRP A 563 -11.10 7.48 -24.19
N ALA A 564 -10.59 6.62 -25.06
CA ALA A 564 -9.18 6.53 -25.40
C ALA A 564 -9.00 6.44 -26.93
N HIS A 565 -8.04 7.18 -27.45
CA HIS A 565 -7.69 7.22 -28.87
C HIS A 565 -6.26 6.71 -29.10
N ARG A 566 -6.11 5.81 -30.05
CA ARG A 566 -4.86 5.15 -30.42
C ARG A 566 -4.00 6.07 -31.28
N THR A 567 -2.73 6.22 -30.90
CA THR A 567 -1.71 6.97 -31.68
C THR A 567 -0.50 6.13 -32.08
N GLY A 568 -0.33 4.94 -31.49
CA GLY A 568 0.79 4.04 -31.74
C GLY A 568 0.53 3.00 -32.83
N GLN A 569 1.39 1.97 -32.87
CA GLN A 569 1.27 0.84 -33.79
C GLN A 569 -0.11 0.19 -33.68
N ALA A 570 -0.74 -0.12 -34.82
CA ALA A 570 -1.96 -0.92 -34.83
C ALA A 570 -1.63 -2.38 -34.49
N VAL A 571 -2.35 -2.94 -33.52
CA VAL A 571 -2.34 -4.39 -33.24
C VAL A 571 -3.57 -4.97 -33.94
N THR A 572 -3.40 -6.07 -34.67
CA THR A 572 -4.32 -6.57 -35.70
C THR A 572 -5.74 -6.96 -35.23
N ARG A 573 -6.06 -6.85 -33.94
CA ARG A 573 -7.37 -7.23 -33.38
C ARG A 573 -8.45 -6.14 -33.52
N HIS A 574 -8.09 -4.85 -33.48
CA HIS A 574 -9.06 -3.75 -33.58
C HIS A 574 -8.67 -2.76 -34.68
N GLN A 575 -9.52 -2.66 -35.71
CA GLN A 575 -9.39 -1.64 -36.77
C GLN A 575 -9.73 -0.24 -36.25
N ASP A 576 -10.64 -0.15 -35.27
CA ASP A 576 -10.99 1.12 -34.64
C ASP A 576 -9.79 1.71 -33.89
N ASN A 577 -9.64 3.03 -33.98
CA ASN A 577 -8.66 3.78 -33.22
C ASN A 577 -9.22 4.21 -31.86
N ASP A 578 -10.53 4.14 -31.66
CA ASP A 578 -11.19 4.57 -30.43
C ASP A 578 -11.62 3.38 -29.56
N GLN A 579 -11.46 3.54 -28.24
CA GLN A 579 -11.88 2.60 -27.22
C GLN A 579 -12.74 3.32 -26.18
N LEU A 580 -13.82 2.66 -25.75
CA LEU A 580 -14.72 3.16 -24.72
C LEU A 580 -14.79 2.15 -23.57
N TRP A 581 -14.36 2.58 -22.38
CA TRP A 581 -14.49 1.78 -21.18
C TRP A 581 -15.57 2.36 -20.26
N LEU A 582 -16.46 1.49 -19.83
CA LEU A 582 -17.52 1.74 -18.88
C LEU A 582 -17.31 0.81 -17.69
N SER A 583 -17.35 1.37 -16.49
CA SER A 583 -17.44 0.57 -15.28
C SER A 583 -18.34 1.24 -14.25
N ALA A 584 -19.14 0.43 -13.59
CA ALA A 584 -20.03 0.82 -12.52
C ALA A 584 -19.82 -0.13 -11.34
N TYR A 585 -19.91 0.39 -10.12
CA TYR A 585 -19.69 -0.38 -8.91
C TYR A 585 -20.56 0.17 -7.79
N LYS A 586 -21.12 -0.72 -6.97
CA LYS A 586 -21.94 -0.40 -5.81
C LYS A 586 -21.54 -1.31 -4.65
N MET A 587 -21.29 -0.70 -3.48
CA MET A 587 -21.13 -1.36 -2.19
C MET A 587 -22.43 -1.32 -1.39
N PHE A 588 -22.56 -2.32 -0.53
CA PHE A 588 -23.66 -2.51 0.41
C PHE A 588 -23.13 -2.70 1.83
#